data_AF-A0A1E5PLY7-F1
#
_entry.id   AF-A0A1E5PLY7-F1
#
_cell.length_a   1.000
_cell.length_b   1.000
_cell.length_c   1.000
_cell.angle_alpha   90.00
_cell.angle_beta   90.00
_cell.angle_gamma   90.00
#
_symmetry.space_group_name_H-M   'P 1'
#
loop_
_entity.id
_entity.type
_entity.pdbx_description
1 polymer ?
#
loop_
_entity_poly.entity_id
_entity_poly.type
_entity_poly.pdbx_seq_one_letter_code
_entity_poly.pdbx_strand_id
1 'polypeptide(L)'
;MDMRPGRRPSVTRRWAGVVWRSLVSYGTLHLKGEITRAERGPDPVRLDCPPPGHPERLRPDVPFSPVERALLRDLRSRGPVR
;
A
#
# COMPACT_ATOMS: atom_id res chain seq x y z
N MET A 1 -7.63 -43.99 14.91
CA MET A 1 -7.27 -42.57 15.14
C MET A 1 -5.76 -42.45 14.96
N ASP A 2 -5.32 -41.95 13.81
CA ASP A 2 -3.91 -41.75 13.47
C ASP A 2 -3.48 -40.34 13.90
N MET A 3 -2.67 -40.23 14.95
CA MET A 3 -2.07 -38.96 15.37
C MET A 3 -0.79 -38.75 14.56
N ARG A 4 -0.88 -37.98 13.47
CA ARG A 4 0.31 -37.55 12.72
C ARG A 4 1.22 -36.70 13.61
N PRO A 5 2.50 -37.06 13.80
CA PRO A 5 3.42 -36.24 14.58
C PRO A 5 3.63 -34.91 13.85
N GLY A 6 3.28 -33.81 14.52
CA GLY A 6 3.52 -32.46 14.03
C GLY A 6 5.01 -32.28 13.73
N ARG A 7 5.36 -32.13 12.45
CA ARG A 7 6.74 -31.94 11.99
C ARG A 7 7.24 -30.61 12.58
N ARG A 8 8.02 -30.69 13.67
CA ARG A 8 8.63 -29.50 14.28
C ARG A 8 9.44 -28.79 13.20
N PRO A 9 9.26 -27.47 13.01
CA PRO A 9 10.02 -26.74 12.01
C PRO A 9 11.51 -26.88 12.33
N SER A 10 12.31 -27.16 11.31
CA SER A 10 13.76 -27.23 11.48
C SER A 10 14.28 -25.91 12.08
N VAL A 11 15.37 -26.00 12.84
CA VAL A 11 16.05 -24.82 13.42
C VAL A 11 16.38 -23.81 12.33
N THR A 12 16.82 -24.27 11.15
CA THR A 12 17.07 -23.44 9.97
C THR A 12 15.82 -22.68 9.50
N ARG A 13 14.66 -23.35 9.42
CA ARG A 13 13.39 -22.72 9.04
C ARG A 13 12.93 -21.71 10.09
N ARG A 14 13.19 -21.96 11.37
CA ARG A 14 12.89 -21.03 12.45
C ARG A 14 13.74 -19.76 12.32
N TRP A 15 15.05 -19.90 12.09
CA TRP A 15 15.96 -18.77 11.88
C TRP A 15 15.63 -17.97 10.62
N ALA A 16 15.35 -18.65 9.50
CA ALA A 16 14.89 -17.99 8.28
C ALA A 16 13.62 -17.16 8.53
N GLY A 17 12.68 -17.69 9.32
CA GLY A 17 11.49 -16.94 9.73
C GLY A 17 11.79 -15.72 10.60
N VAL A 18 12.80 -15.78 11.48
CA VAL A 18 13.23 -14.62 12.29
C VAL A 18 13.84 -13.55 11.39
N VAL A 19 14.79 -13.92 10.53
CA VAL A 19 15.45 -13.00 9.58
C VAL A 19 14.43 -12.35 8.66
N TRP A 20 13.50 -13.13 8.12
CA TRP A 20 12.41 -12.61 7.29
C TRP A 20 11.56 -11.57 8.03
N ARG A 21 11.11 -11.87 9.25
CA ARG A 21 10.32 -10.92 10.05
C ARG A 21 11.11 -9.65 10.37
N SER A 22 12.41 -9.76 10.64
CA SER A 22 13.28 -8.61 10.86
C SER A 22 13.41 -7.75 9.60
N LEU A 23 13.61 -8.36 8.42
CA LEU A 23 13.68 -7.66 7.13
C LEU A 23 12.35 -6.96 6.80
N VAL A 24 11.22 -7.63 7.00
CA VAL A 24 9.89 -7.02 6.82
C VAL A 24 9.70 -5.84 7.76
N SER A 25 10.05 -5.99 9.04
CA SER A 25 9.92 -4.91 10.04
C SER A 25 10.82 -3.72 9.72
N TYR A 26 12.05 -3.97 9.27
CA TYR A 26 12.96 -2.92 8.83
C TYR A 26 12.44 -2.22 7.56
N GLY A 27 11.96 -2.99 6.58
CA GLY A 27 11.37 -2.47 5.35
C GLY A 27 10.15 -1.60 5.62
N THR A 28 9.26 -2.00 6.53
CA THR A 28 8.09 -1.19 6.91
C THR A 28 8.48 0.11 7.60
N LEU A 29 9.47 0.09 8.48
CA LEU A 29 9.99 1.30 9.14
C LEU A 29 10.67 2.24 8.13
N HIS A 30 11.47 1.69 7.21
CA HIS A 30 12.16 2.47 6.19
C HIS A 30 11.18 3.11 5.21
N LEU A 31 10.22 2.34 4.68
CA LEU A 31 9.16 2.86 3.81
C LEU A 31 8.32 3.93 4.51
N LYS A 32 7.96 3.72 5.78
CA LYS A 32 7.25 4.73 6.57
C LYS A 32 8.07 6.01 6.71
N GLY A 33 9.37 5.89 6.97
CA GLY A 33 10.29 7.02 7.05
C GLY A 33 10.38 7.80 5.75
N GLU A 34 10.47 7.11 4.62
CA GLU A 34 10.52 7.74 3.28
C GLU A 34 9.19 8.38 2.90
N ILE A 35 8.05 7.75 3.19
CA ILE A 35 6.71 8.33 3.00
C ILE A 35 6.57 9.62 3.83
N THR A 36 6.88 9.56 5.12
CA THR A 36 6.84 10.74 5.99
C THR A 36 7.82 11.83 5.54
N ARG A 37 8.98 11.47 4.99
CA ARG A 37 9.93 12.44 4.43
C ARG A 37 9.38 13.11 3.17
N ALA A 38 8.73 12.35 2.29
CA ALA A 38 8.06 12.87 1.10
C ALA A 38 6.88 13.80 1.48
N GLU A 39 6.13 13.46 2.52
CA GLU A 39 5.03 14.28 3.05
C GLU A 39 5.51 15.57 3.74
N ARG A 40 6.74 15.61 4.27
CA ARG A 40 7.37 16.82 4.85
C ARG A 40 8.00 17.76 3.81
N GLY A 41 7.80 17.51 2.52
CA GLY A 41 8.11 18.49 1.47
C GLY A 41 7.40 19.83 1.71
N PRO A 42 7.72 20.89 0.93
CA PRO A 42 7.08 22.20 1.09
C PRO A 42 5.56 22.05 1.15
N ASP A 43 4.95 22.81 2.08
CA ASP A 43 3.53 22.95 2.45
C ASP A 43 2.58 22.19 1.52
N PRO A 44 1.69 21.29 2.00
CA PRO A 44 0.90 20.41 1.15
C PRO A 44 0.04 21.25 0.22
N VAL A 45 0.56 21.51 -0.98
CA VAL A 45 -0.20 21.92 -2.13
C VAL A 45 -1.27 20.86 -2.22
N ARG A 46 -2.53 21.24 -2.01
CA ARG A 46 -3.70 20.36 -2.15
C ARG A 46 -3.45 19.44 -3.34
N LEU A 47 -3.09 18.18 -3.06
CA LEU A 47 -2.86 17.14 -4.06
C LEU A 47 -4.19 16.66 -4.64
N ASP A 48 -5.22 17.51 -4.62
CA ASP A 48 -6.57 17.24 -5.11
C ASP A 48 -6.51 16.87 -6.60
N CYS A 49 -5.47 17.32 -7.32
CA CYS A 49 -5.23 16.92 -8.70
C CYS A 49 -3.74 17.08 -9.10
N PRO A 50 -3.19 16.16 -9.92
CA PRO A 50 -1.91 16.37 -10.59
C PRO A 50 -1.87 17.66 -11.44
N PRO A 51 -0.68 18.23 -11.71
CA PRO A 51 -0.55 19.42 -12.54
C PRO A 51 -1.20 19.27 -13.93
N PRO A 52 -1.57 20.38 -14.60
CA PRO A 52 -2.02 20.34 -16.00
C PRO A 52 -0.97 19.64 -16.88
N GLY A 53 -1.42 18.69 -17.71
CA GLY A 53 -0.53 17.93 -18.60
C GLY A 53 0.12 16.69 -17.97
N HIS A 54 -0.13 16.39 -16.69
CA HIS A 54 0.37 15.17 -16.07
C HIS A 54 -0.35 13.93 -16.63
N PRO A 55 0.35 12.82 -16.95
CA PRO A 55 -0.26 11.62 -17.52
C PRO A 55 -1.29 10.96 -16.60
N GLU A 56 -1.15 11.14 -15.29
CA GLU A 56 -2.07 10.59 -14.28
C GLU A 56 -3.33 11.46 -14.07
N ARG A 57 -3.41 12.62 -14.72
CA ARG A 57 -4.57 13.50 -14.59
C ARG A 57 -5.73 12.96 -15.42
N LEU A 58 -6.88 12.75 -14.77
CA LEU A 58 -8.10 12.35 -15.46
C LEU A 58 -8.51 13.43 -16.46
N ARG A 59 -8.76 13.00 -17.70
CA ARG A 59 -9.26 13.84 -18.78
C ARG A 59 -10.72 14.20 -18.52
N PRO A 60 -11.06 15.48 -18.29
CA PRO A 60 -12.43 15.88 -17.96
C PRO A 60 -13.39 15.74 -19.16
N ASP A 61 -12.83 15.69 -20.37
CA ASP A 61 -13.54 15.56 -21.64
C ASP A 61 -13.93 14.10 -21.98
N VAL A 62 -13.36 13.12 -21.28
CA VAL A 62 -13.63 11.70 -21.52
C VAL A 62 -14.56 11.17 -20.41
N PRO A 63 -15.78 10.72 -20.74
CA PRO A 63 -16.68 10.18 -19.73
C PRO A 63 -16.15 8.86 -19.17
N PHE A 64 -16.29 8.67 -17.86
CA PHE A 64 -15.94 7.40 -17.23
C PHE A 64 -16.81 6.24 -17.71
N SER A 65 -16.16 5.11 -17.97
CA SER A 65 -16.81 3.84 -18.22
C SER A 65 -17.70 3.42 -17.02
N PRO A 66 -18.66 2.50 -17.22
CA PRO A 66 -19.48 1.97 -16.12
C PRO A 66 -18.66 1.40 -14.96
N VAL A 67 -17.52 0.75 -15.25
CA VAL A 67 -16.62 0.16 -14.25
C VAL A 67 -15.92 1.24 -13.44
N GLU A 68 -15.35 2.26 -14.08
CA GLU A 68 -14.70 3.38 -13.39
C GLU A 68 -15.69 4.16 -12.51
N ARG A 69 -16.94 4.34 -12.98
CA ARG A 69 -18.00 4.94 -12.16
C ARG A 69 -18.34 4.10 -10.93
N ALA A 70 -18.33 2.78 -11.06
CA ALA A 70 -18.56 1.89 -9.92
C ALA A 70 -17.40 1.97 -8.91
N LEU A 71 -16.16 1.97 -9.40
CA LEU A 71 -14.97 2.15 -8.56
C LEU A 71 -14.96 3.51 -7.85
N LEU A 72 -15.31 4.59 -8.54
CA LEU A 72 -15.39 5.92 -7.93
C LEU A 72 -16.41 5.98 -6.79
N ARG A 73 -17.53 5.26 -6.90
CA ARG A 73 -18.51 5.15 -5.81
C ARG A 73 -17.94 4.41 -4.61
N ASP A 74 -17.26 3.29 -4.85
CA ASP A 74 -16.62 2.49 -3.79
C ASP A 74 -15.53 3.30 -3.05
N LEU A 75 -14.67 4.00 -3.79
CA LEU A 75 -13.64 4.88 -3.22
C LEU A 75 -14.25 6.00 -2.37
N ARG A 76 -15.33 6.64 -2.83
CA ARG A 76 -16.04 7.66 -2.06
C ARG A 76 -16.65 7.11 -0.77
N SER A 77 -17.16 5.88 -0.79
CA SER A 77 -17.73 5.23 0.41
C SER A 77 -16.67 4.78 1.43
N ARG A 78 -15.45 4.49 0.99
CA ARG A 78 -14.35 4.05 1.86
C ARG A 78 -13.74 5.20 2.68
N GLY A 79 -14.04 6.44 2.32
CA GLY A 79 -13.49 7.64 2.95
C GLY A 79 -11.98 7.76 2.74
N PRO A 80 -11.36 8.91 3.09
CA PRO A 80 -9.92 9.03 3.07
C PRO A 80 -9.31 8.05 4.09
N VAL A 81 -8.32 7.27 3.66
CA VAL A 81 -7.47 6.50 4.58
C VAL A 81 -6.69 7.54 5.41
N ARG A 82 -7.09 7.71 6.68
CA ARG A 82 -6.46 8.60 7.65
C ARG A 82 -5.13 8.05 8.15
#